data_AF-A0A257TPK1-F1
#
_entry.id   AF-A0A257TPK1-F1
#
_cell.length_a   1.000
_cell.length_b   1.000
_cell.length_c   1.000
_cell.angle_alpha   90.00
_cell.angle_beta   90.00
_cell.angle_gamma   90.00
#
_symmetry.space_group_name_H-M   'P 1'
#
loop_
_entity.id
_entity.type
_entity.pdbx_description
1 polymer ?
#
loop_
_entity_poly.entity_id
_entity_poly.type
_entity_poly.pdbx_seq_one_letter_code
_entity_poly.pdbx_strand_id
1 'polypeptide(L)'
;MYGHLPPPVVMGPDGKTPHSWRVAILPLVERQDLYSGYRMDEPWDSPNNRIVLAQMPPLFRDPAADPTSQETTYFALVGPTTALGDKEGKGTKFQEITDGASNTICIVEAKRAVPWTKPEDIDYDPDQALPKFGGWHAGGFFAGFCDGSVRFLPDTIDQQMLRNAITKSGGERVSLP
;
A
#
# COMPACT_ATOMS: atom_id res chain seq x y z
N MET A 1 12.99 16.13 2.04
CA MET A 1 11.82 15.54 2.70
C MET A 1 10.62 15.77 1.78
N TYR A 2 9.91 14.72 1.35
CA TYR A 2 8.96 14.81 0.22
C TYR A 2 7.62 15.50 0.54
N GLY A 3 7.28 15.73 1.82
CA GLY A 3 6.08 16.51 2.22
C GLY A 3 4.72 15.86 1.91
N HIS A 4 4.72 14.68 1.29
CA HIS A 4 3.54 13.89 0.94
C HIS A 4 3.85 12.39 1.00
N LEU A 5 2.80 11.57 1.12
CA LEU A 5 2.84 10.13 0.87
C LEU A 5 3.00 9.86 -0.64
N PRO A 6 3.63 8.75 -1.07
CA PRO A 6 3.71 8.42 -2.48
C PRO A 6 2.31 8.24 -3.09
N PRO A 7 2.10 8.51 -4.38
CA PRO A 7 0.90 8.05 -5.07
C PRO A 7 0.88 6.51 -5.11
N PRO A 8 -0.30 5.88 -5.21
CA PRO A 8 -0.39 4.41 -5.28
C PRO A 8 0.21 3.87 -6.58
N VAL A 9 0.16 4.66 -7.66
CA VAL A 9 0.80 4.37 -8.94
C VAL A 9 1.77 5.50 -9.28
N VAL A 10 2.99 5.15 -9.66
CA VAL A 10 4.00 6.09 -10.14
C VAL A 10 4.15 5.91 -11.65
N MET A 11 3.95 6.99 -12.41
CA MET A 11 4.15 6.95 -13.86
C MET A 11 5.65 7.05 -14.19
N GLY A 12 6.08 6.25 -15.15
CA GLY A 12 7.41 6.28 -15.74
C GLY A 12 7.73 7.60 -16.47
N PRO A 13 8.98 7.81 -16.91
CA PRO A 13 9.40 9.02 -17.60
C PRO A 13 8.65 9.29 -18.92
N ASP A 14 8.07 8.25 -19.50
CA ASP A 14 7.22 8.33 -20.69
C ASP A 14 5.81 8.89 -20.41
N GLY A 15 5.45 9.04 -19.13
CA GLY A 15 4.13 9.46 -18.65
C GLY A 15 3.02 8.43 -18.87
N LYS A 16 3.35 7.18 -19.21
CA LYS A 16 2.38 6.16 -19.63
C LYS A 16 2.58 4.81 -18.94
N THR A 17 3.80 4.48 -18.55
CA THR A 17 4.10 3.17 -17.95
C THR A 17 3.87 3.23 -16.44
N PRO A 18 2.93 2.45 -15.88
CA PRO A 18 2.64 2.50 -14.45
C PRO A 18 3.58 1.61 -13.64
N HIS A 19 4.00 2.10 -12.47
CA HIS A 19 4.86 1.41 -11.52
C HIS A 19 4.31 1.43 -10.11
N SER A 20 4.60 0.37 -9.34
CA SER A 20 4.15 0.29 -7.95
C SER A 20 4.87 1.30 -7.07
N TRP A 21 4.15 1.91 -6.13
CA TRP A 21 4.75 2.69 -5.04
C TRP A 21 5.83 1.91 -4.27
N ARG A 22 5.72 0.56 -4.20
CA ARG A 22 6.71 -0.32 -3.57
C ARG A 22 8.08 -0.19 -4.23
N VAL A 23 8.13 -0.04 -5.56
CA VAL A 23 9.38 0.21 -6.30
C VAL A 23 9.87 1.62 -6.01
N ALA A 24 8.98 2.62 -5.97
CA ALA A 24 9.34 4.01 -5.75
C ALA A 24 9.97 4.28 -4.37
N ILE A 25 9.59 3.50 -3.35
CA ILE A 25 10.15 3.66 -2.00
C ILE A 25 11.44 2.88 -1.76
N LEU A 26 11.91 2.05 -2.70
CA LEU A 26 13.12 1.24 -2.53
C LEU A 26 14.35 2.03 -2.01
N PRO A 27 14.64 3.25 -2.51
CA PRO A 27 15.74 4.07 -1.96
C PRO A 27 15.56 4.44 -0.49
N LEU A 28 14.31 4.57 -0.02
CA LEU A 28 13.98 4.96 1.36
C LEU A 28 14.07 3.78 2.33
N VAL A 29 13.99 2.55 1.83
CA VAL A 29 14.09 1.31 2.60
C VAL A 29 15.42 0.59 2.35
N GLU A 30 16.47 1.36 2.03
CA GLU A 30 17.85 0.87 1.85
C GLU A 30 18.02 -0.18 0.74
N ARG A 31 17.15 -0.15 -0.28
CA ARG A 31 17.19 -1.03 -1.47
C ARG A 31 17.53 -0.28 -2.77
N GLN A 32 18.54 0.58 -2.70
CA GLN A 32 19.03 1.33 -3.87
C GLN A 32 19.56 0.41 -4.98
N ASP A 33 20.06 -0.77 -4.62
CA ASP A 33 20.48 -1.83 -5.54
C ASP A 33 19.37 -2.23 -6.51
N LEU A 34 18.18 -2.52 -5.98
CA LEU A 34 17.02 -2.91 -6.77
C LEU A 34 16.47 -1.74 -7.58
N TYR A 35 16.39 -0.56 -6.96
CA TYR A 35 15.90 0.65 -7.64
C TYR A 35 16.71 0.98 -8.88
N SER A 36 18.04 0.89 -8.78
CA SER A 36 18.95 1.20 -9.90
C SER A 36 18.89 0.15 -11.02
N GLY A 37 18.51 -1.09 -10.69
CA GLY A 37 18.31 -2.17 -11.65
C GLY A 37 16.96 -2.15 -12.36
N TYR A 38 15.98 -1.42 -11.83
CA TYR A 38 14.62 -1.36 -12.38
C TYR A 38 14.51 -0.31 -13.50
N ARG A 39 13.89 -0.68 -14.63
CA ARG A 39 13.66 0.18 -15.80
C ARG A 39 12.29 0.84 -15.71
N MET A 40 12.28 2.14 -15.40
CA MET A 40 11.07 2.95 -15.26
C MET A 40 10.43 3.35 -16.61
N ASP A 41 11.07 3.02 -17.73
CA ASP A 41 10.56 3.18 -19.08
C ASP A 41 10.03 1.86 -19.67
N GLU A 42 10.01 0.79 -18.87
CA GLU A 42 9.51 -0.54 -19.26
C GLU A 42 8.44 -1.06 -18.29
N PRO A 43 7.48 -1.88 -18.74
CA PRO A 43 6.49 -2.50 -17.86
C PRO A 43 7.10 -3.28 -16.70
N TRP A 44 6.36 -3.39 -15.59
CA TRP A 44 6.81 -4.08 -14.37
C TRP A 44 7.22 -5.55 -14.57
N ASP A 45 6.71 -6.18 -15.63
CA ASP A 45 6.98 -7.56 -16.00
C ASP A 45 7.82 -7.69 -17.29
N SER A 46 8.51 -6.63 -17.70
CA SER A 46 9.47 -6.69 -18.81
C SER A 46 10.59 -7.71 -18.52
N PRO A 47 11.29 -8.23 -19.55
CA PRO A 47 12.42 -9.13 -19.33
C PRO A 47 13.48 -8.57 -18.37
N ASN A 48 13.72 -7.25 -18.38
CA ASN A 48 14.66 -6.59 -17.47
C ASN A 48 14.07 -6.48 -16.05
N ASN A 49 12.82 -6.05 -15.92
CA ASN A 49 12.19 -5.84 -14.62
C ASN A 49 11.84 -7.14 -13.88
N ARG A 50 11.70 -8.27 -14.59
CA ARG A 50 11.57 -9.60 -13.97
C ARG A 50 12.78 -10.01 -13.14
N ILE A 51 13.98 -9.49 -13.45
CA ILE A 51 15.19 -9.74 -12.66
C ILE A 51 15.06 -9.09 -11.28
N VAL A 52 14.50 -7.87 -11.21
CA VAL A 52 14.23 -7.18 -9.94
C VAL A 52 13.06 -7.85 -9.21
N LEU A 53 12.00 -8.22 -9.93
CA LEU A 53 10.84 -8.93 -9.40
C LEU A 53 11.26 -10.20 -8.63
N ALA A 54 12.22 -10.97 -9.17
CA ALA A 54 12.73 -12.17 -8.53
C ALA A 54 13.48 -11.94 -7.20
N GLN A 55 13.84 -10.69 -6.89
CA GLN A 55 14.61 -10.28 -5.71
C GLN A 55 13.75 -9.54 -4.69
N MET A 56 12.52 -10.00 -4.48
CA MET A 56 11.55 -9.39 -3.57
C MET A 56 12.15 -9.11 -2.18
N PRO A 57 12.17 -7.85 -1.72
CA PRO A 57 12.53 -7.51 -0.35
C PRO A 57 11.61 -8.22 0.67
N PRO A 58 12.16 -8.82 1.74
CA PRO A 58 11.35 -9.45 2.80
C PRO A 58 10.33 -8.51 3.43
N LEU A 59 10.59 -7.19 3.46
CA LEU A 59 9.68 -6.19 4.03
C LEU A 59 8.32 -6.10 3.31
N PHE A 60 8.19 -6.62 2.08
CA PHE A 60 6.92 -6.64 1.34
C PHE A 60 6.13 -7.94 1.52
N ARG A 61 6.62 -8.84 2.37
CA ARG A 61 6.10 -10.19 2.57
C ARG A 61 5.79 -10.40 4.05
N ASP A 62 4.66 -11.04 4.34
CA ASP A 62 4.41 -11.54 5.68
C ASP A 62 5.36 -12.71 6.04
N PRO A 63 5.90 -12.77 7.26
CA PRO A 63 6.81 -13.86 7.68
C PRO A 63 6.22 -15.27 7.57
N ALA A 64 4.89 -15.43 7.59
CA ALA A 64 4.20 -16.71 7.43
C ALA A 64 3.99 -17.11 5.95
N ALA A 65 4.28 -16.22 5.00
CA ALA A 65 4.19 -16.53 3.58
C ALA A 65 5.39 -17.36 3.09
N ASP A 66 5.19 -18.05 1.97
CA ASP A 66 6.26 -18.81 1.30
C ASP A 66 7.44 -17.85 0.99
N PRO A 67 8.64 -18.12 1.51
CA PRO A 67 9.81 -17.24 1.32
C PRO A 67 10.27 -17.15 -0.13
N THR A 68 9.82 -18.07 -1.00
CA THR A 68 10.10 -18.07 -2.44
C THR A 68 9.04 -17.33 -3.26
N SER A 69 7.89 -17.01 -2.66
CA SER A 69 6.81 -16.28 -3.36
C SER A 69 7.25 -14.86 -3.71
N GLN A 70 6.91 -14.41 -4.91
CA GLN A 70 7.15 -13.04 -5.37
C GLN A 70 5.92 -12.14 -5.15
N GLU A 71 4.88 -12.68 -4.51
CA GLU A 71 3.63 -11.99 -4.22
C GLU A 71 3.76 -11.14 -2.96
N THR A 72 3.32 -9.88 -3.03
CA THR A 72 3.31 -8.99 -1.88
C THR A 72 2.12 -9.27 -0.96
N THR A 73 2.32 -8.97 0.31
CA THR A 73 1.30 -9.14 1.36
C THR A 73 0.68 -7.81 1.81
N TYR A 74 1.38 -6.70 1.59
CA TYR A 74 0.99 -5.39 2.12
C TYR A 74 0.54 -4.49 0.98
N PHE A 75 -0.69 -3.98 1.06
CA PHE A 75 -1.36 -3.23 0.00
C PHE A 75 -1.84 -1.86 0.48
N ALA A 76 -1.71 -0.87 -0.37
CA ALA A 76 -2.38 0.41 -0.15
C ALA A 76 -3.88 0.27 -0.44
N LEU A 77 -4.67 1.15 0.17
CA LEU A 77 -6.06 1.39 -0.23
C LEU A 77 -6.08 2.55 -1.21
N VAL A 78 -6.77 2.37 -2.34
CA VAL A 78 -6.75 3.32 -3.46
C VAL A 78 -8.14 3.91 -3.67
N GLY A 79 -8.23 5.23 -3.55
CA GLY A 79 -9.47 5.97 -3.71
C GLY A 79 -9.31 7.43 -3.24
N PRO A 80 -10.27 8.32 -3.56
CA PRO A 80 -10.09 9.76 -3.38
C PRO A 80 -9.97 10.14 -1.90
N THR A 81 -10.55 9.33 -1.02
CA THR A 81 -10.57 9.54 0.43
C THR A 81 -9.52 8.74 1.20
N THR A 82 -8.73 7.89 0.54
CA THR A 82 -7.73 7.05 1.22
C THR A 82 -6.39 7.79 1.40
N ALA A 83 -5.47 7.19 2.17
CA ALA A 83 -4.17 7.78 2.49
C ALA A 83 -3.30 8.08 1.28
N LEU A 84 -3.15 7.16 0.32
CA LEU A 84 -2.33 7.41 -0.89
C LEU A 84 -3.12 8.13 -1.99
N GLY A 85 -4.45 8.16 -1.91
CA GLY A 85 -5.32 8.80 -2.89
C GLY A 85 -5.64 7.91 -4.09
N ASP A 86 -6.02 8.55 -5.19
CA ASP A 86 -6.40 7.88 -6.45
C ASP A 86 -5.21 7.42 -7.29
N LYS A 87 -5.46 6.47 -8.20
CA LYS A 87 -4.47 5.95 -9.17
C LYS A 87 -3.83 7.05 -10.03
N GLU A 88 -4.60 8.06 -10.39
CA GLU A 88 -4.15 9.19 -11.23
C GLU A 88 -3.63 10.38 -10.40
N GLY A 89 -3.64 10.25 -9.06
CA GLY A 89 -3.21 11.28 -8.13
C GLY A 89 -1.69 11.46 -8.04
N LYS A 90 -1.26 12.52 -7.37
CA LYS A 90 0.16 12.82 -7.08
C LYS A 90 0.60 12.34 -5.68
N GLY A 91 -0.24 11.58 -5.00
CA GLY A 91 -0.12 11.28 -3.58
C GLY A 91 -0.74 12.36 -2.70
N THR A 92 -0.92 12.04 -1.43
CA THR A 92 -1.57 12.91 -0.44
C THR A 92 -0.52 13.64 0.40
N LYS A 93 -0.63 14.96 0.51
CA LYS A 93 0.20 15.75 1.43
C LYS A 93 -0.17 15.43 2.87
N PHE A 94 0.80 15.45 3.78
CA PHE A 94 0.52 15.18 5.20
C PHE A 94 -0.52 16.14 5.81
N GLN A 95 -0.59 17.38 5.32
CA GLN A 95 -1.59 18.38 5.75
C GLN A 95 -3.03 18.03 5.33
N GLU A 96 -3.21 17.15 4.34
CA GLU A 96 -4.53 16.69 3.87
C GLU A 96 -5.05 15.49 4.68
N ILE A 97 -4.25 14.95 5.61
CA ILE A 97 -4.64 13.88 6.54
C ILE A 97 -5.20 14.53 7.81
N THR A 98 -6.41 15.07 7.71
CA THR A 98 -7.03 15.87 8.78
C THR A 98 -7.60 15.03 9.92
N ASP A 99 -7.86 13.74 9.70
CA ASP A 99 -8.39 12.83 10.73
C ASP A 99 -7.30 12.33 11.71
N GLY A 100 -6.04 12.71 11.43
CA GLY A 100 -4.87 12.39 12.23
C GLY A 100 -4.11 11.18 11.70
N ALA A 101 -2.80 11.32 11.55
CA ALA A 101 -1.95 10.28 10.97
C ALA A 101 -1.97 8.94 11.75
N SER A 102 -2.21 8.98 13.06
CA SER A 102 -2.33 7.80 13.92
C SER A 102 -3.67 7.08 13.84
N ASN A 103 -4.66 7.68 13.16
CA ASN A 103 -6.01 7.16 13.00
C ASN A 103 -6.31 6.72 11.56
N THR A 104 -5.54 7.21 10.59
CA THR A 104 -5.71 6.89 9.17
C THR A 104 -4.81 5.72 8.75
N ILE A 105 -5.45 4.64 8.32
CA ILE A 105 -4.82 3.45 7.71
C ILE A 105 -4.20 3.85 6.38
N CYS A 106 -2.94 3.50 6.23
CA CYS A 106 -2.14 3.73 5.02
C CYS A 106 -2.01 2.46 4.19
N ILE A 107 -1.69 1.34 4.84
CA ILE A 107 -1.39 0.05 4.22
C ILE A 107 -2.10 -1.04 5.03
N VAL A 108 -2.62 -2.07 4.36
CA VAL A 108 -3.26 -3.23 4.97
C VAL A 108 -2.59 -4.53 4.52
N GLU A 109 -2.55 -5.51 5.41
CA GLU A 109 -2.27 -6.89 5.05
C GLU A 109 -3.44 -7.49 4.25
N ALA A 110 -3.14 -8.19 3.16
CA ALA A 110 -4.11 -9.03 2.47
C ALA A 110 -3.43 -10.20 1.73
N LYS A 111 -4.10 -11.35 1.65
CA LYS A 111 -3.64 -12.50 0.85
C LYS A 111 -4.17 -12.38 -0.59
N ARG A 112 -3.29 -12.00 -1.52
CA ARG A 112 -3.60 -11.81 -2.95
C ARG A 112 -2.43 -12.28 -3.82
N ALA A 113 -2.73 -12.80 -5.00
CA ALA A 113 -1.72 -13.26 -5.97
C ALA A 113 -1.18 -12.10 -6.83
N VAL A 114 -0.50 -11.15 -6.20
CA VAL A 114 -0.01 -9.92 -6.85
C VAL A 114 1.51 -9.81 -6.70
N PRO A 115 2.29 -9.91 -7.80
CA PRO A 115 3.73 -9.68 -7.74
C PRO A 115 4.08 -8.30 -7.19
N TRP A 116 5.09 -8.20 -6.33
CA TRP A 116 5.37 -6.96 -5.59
C TRP A 116 5.78 -5.75 -6.46
N THR A 117 6.24 -5.95 -7.70
CA THR A 117 6.55 -4.85 -8.63
C THR A 117 5.34 -4.40 -9.45
N LYS A 118 4.24 -5.17 -9.46
CA LYS A 118 3.02 -4.84 -10.21
C LYS A 118 2.32 -3.63 -9.55
N PRO A 119 1.92 -2.60 -10.31
CA PRO A 119 1.17 -1.43 -9.81
C PRO A 119 -0.29 -1.79 -9.53
N GLU A 120 -0.53 -2.78 -8.67
CA GLU A 120 -1.86 -3.20 -8.28
C GLU A 120 -1.99 -3.18 -6.75
N ASP A 121 -3.04 -2.51 -6.29
CA ASP A 121 -3.40 -2.35 -4.89
C ASP A 121 -4.93 -2.54 -4.74
N ILE A 122 -5.49 -2.25 -3.57
CA ILE A 122 -6.89 -2.53 -3.27
C ILE A 122 -7.72 -1.27 -3.51
N ASP A 123 -8.59 -1.30 -4.51
CA ASP A 123 -9.57 -0.23 -4.74
C ASP A 123 -10.55 -0.14 -3.57
N TYR A 124 -10.81 1.07 -3.10
CA TYR A 124 -11.73 1.37 -2.01
C TYR A 124 -12.74 2.44 -2.45
N ASP A 125 -14.01 2.11 -2.26
CA ASP A 125 -15.14 3.00 -2.48
C ASP A 125 -16.01 2.98 -1.21
N PRO A 126 -16.25 4.13 -0.55
CA PRO A 126 -17.03 4.19 0.68
C PRO A 126 -18.46 3.70 0.52
N ASP A 127 -19.02 3.74 -0.70
CA ASP A 127 -20.39 3.33 -1.01
C ASP A 127 -20.49 1.84 -1.38
N GLN A 128 -19.36 1.14 -1.50
CA GLN A 128 -19.30 -0.29 -1.79
C GLN A 128 -19.00 -1.14 -0.56
N ALA A 129 -19.12 -2.46 -0.72
CA ALA A 129 -18.70 -3.42 0.30
C ALA A 129 -17.21 -3.25 0.62
N LEU A 130 -16.86 -3.41 1.91
CA LEU A 130 -15.45 -3.37 2.32
C LEU A 130 -14.67 -4.47 1.57
N PRO A 131 -13.50 -4.15 1.01
CA PRO A 131 -12.62 -5.16 0.44
C PRO A 131 -12.22 -6.21 1.47
N LYS A 132 -11.83 -7.39 0.99
CA LYS A 132 -11.31 -8.44 1.86
C LYS A 132 -9.87 -8.11 2.29
N PHE A 133 -9.64 -8.05 3.59
CA PHE A 133 -8.32 -7.89 4.22
C PHE A 133 -7.87 -9.18 4.92
N GLY A 134 -6.59 -9.24 5.28
CA GLY A 134 -5.99 -10.35 6.01
C GLY A 134 -5.84 -11.65 5.22
N GLY A 135 -5.87 -12.77 5.95
CA GLY A 135 -5.73 -14.12 5.39
C GLY A 135 -4.37 -14.77 5.61
N TRP A 136 -3.45 -14.09 6.32
CA TRP A 136 -2.19 -14.67 6.79
C TRP A 136 -2.24 -15.06 8.27
N HIS A 137 -2.97 -14.28 9.09
CA HIS A 137 -3.16 -14.55 10.51
C HIS A 137 -4.61 -14.87 10.84
N ALA A 138 -4.82 -15.66 11.89
CA ALA A 138 -6.16 -15.99 12.37
C ALA A 138 -6.76 -14.82 13.17
N GLY A 139 -8.05 -14.54 12.96
CA GLY A 139 -8.83 -13.59 13.76
C GLY A 139 -8.65 -12.12 13.42
N GLY A 140 -7.95 -11.77 12.33
CA GLY A 140 -7.74 -10.37 11.95
C GLY A 140 -6.63 -10.17 10.92
N PHE A 141 -6.12 -8.94 10.86
CA PHE A 141 -5.08 -8.53 9.93
C PHE A 141 -4.26 -7.37 10.49
N PHE A 142 -3.01 -7.22 10.05
CA PHE A 142 -2.21 -6.05 10.37
C PHE A 142 -2.53 -4.86 9.45
N ALA A 143 -2.64 -3.67 10.05
CA ALA A 143 -2.79 -2.39 9.35
C ALA A 143 -1.68 -1.43 9.79
N GLY A 144 -1.01 -0.81 8.81
CA GLY A 144 -0.04 0.27 9.01
C GLY A 144 -0.71 1.63 8.86
N PHE A 145 -0.43 2.54 9.78
CA PHE A 145 -1.02 3.88 9.86
C PHE A 145 -0.09 4.93 9.24
N CYS A 146 -0.64 6.12 8.95
CA CYS A 146 0.12 7.20 8.33
C CYS A 146 1.22 7.78 9.24
N ASP A 147 1.20 7.49 10.54
CA ASP A 147 2.26 7.84 11.49
C ASP A 147 3.38 6.78 11.58
N GLY A 148 3.26 5.69 10.82
CA GLY A 148 4.20 4.56 10.83
C GLY A 148 3.94 3.51 11.90
N SER A 149 2.93 3.67 12.76
CA SER A 149 2.51 2.63 13.69
C SER A 149 1.81 1.49 12.96
N VAL A 150 1.83 0.30 13.57
CA VAL A 150 1.16 -0.90 13.06
C VAL A 150 0.25 -1.43 14.16
N ARG A 151 -0.97 -1.81 13.80
CA ARG A 151 -1.94 -2.42 14.72
C ARG A 151 -2.54 -3.67 14.11
N PHE A 152 -2.86 -4.64 14.97
CA PHE A 152 -3.66 -5.79 14.58
C PHE A 152 -5.15 -5.43 14.72
N LEU A 153 -5.90 -5.51 13.63
CA LEU A 153 -7.34 -5.24 13.62
C LEU A 153 -8.10 -6.57 13.58
N PRO A 154 -9.00 -6.83 14.53
CA PRO A 154 -9.76 -8.08 14.55
C PRO A 154 -10.76 -8.14 13.38
N ASP A 155 -11.06 -9.33 12.88
CA ASP A 155 -12.08 -9.53 11.85
C ASP A 155 -13.51 -9.21 12.33
N THR A 156 -13.70 -9.11 13.64
CA THR A 156 -14.92 -8.67 14.32
C THR A 156 -15.01 -7.16 14.50
N ILE A 157 -14.04 -6.38 14.02
CA ILE A 157 -14.07 -4.92 14.09
C ILE A 157 -15.37 -4.37 13.49
N ASP A 158 -15.93 -3.35 14.13
CA ASP A 158 -17.08 -2.64 13.59
C ASP A 158 -16.76 -2.07 12.20
N GLN A 159 -17.61 -2.36 11.21
CA GLN A 159 -17.34 -1.99 9.82
C GLN A 159 -17.32 -0.47 9.63
N GLN A 160 -18.14 0.28 10.39
CA GLN A 160 -18.13 1.73 10.31
C GLN A 160 -16.84 2.30 10.90
N MET A 161 -16.38 1.78 12.05
CA MET A 161 -15.09 2.13 12.62
C MET A 161 -13.94 1.86 11.64
N LEU A 162 -13.95 0.72 10.95
CA LEU A 162 -12.94 0.42 9.93
C LEU A 162 -13.01 1.40 8.74
N ARG A 163 -14.21 1.74 8.25
CA ARG A 163 -14.36 2.75 7.18
C ARG A 163 -13.81 4.11 7.60
N ASN A 164 -14.12 4.56 8.82
CA ASN A 164 -13.62 5.82 9.36
C ASN A 164 -12.09 5.82 9.50
N ALA A 165 -11.49 4.67 9.80
CA ALA A 165 -10.03 4.54 9.85
C ALA A 165 -9.38 4.52 8.45
N ILE A 166 -10.12 4.22 7.39
CA ILE A 166 -9.60 4.25 6.01
C ILE A 166 -9.59 5.67 5.43
N THR A 167 -10.53 6.52 5.86
CA THR A 167 -10.63 7.90 5.38
C THR A 167 -9.56 8.80 5.99
N LYS A 168 -8.99 9.69 5.16
CA LYS A 168 -7.99 10.67 5.59
C LYS A 168 -8.58 11.97 6.13
N SER A 169 -9.83 12.28 5.76
CA SER A 169 -10.44 13.60 5.99
C SER A 169 -11.97 13.58 6.12
N GLY A 170 -12.55 12.55 6.75
CA GLY A 170 -13.99 12.45 7.02
C GLY A 170 -14.43 13.17 8.30
N GLY A 171 -13.51 13.46 9.23
CA GLY A 171 -13.76 14.18 10.48
C GLY A 171 -14.36 13.33 11.60
N GLU A 172 -14.38 12.01 11.45
CA GLU A 172 -14.96 11.10 12.41
C GLU A 172 -14.02 10.82 13.60
N ARG A 173 -14.61 10.44 14.74
CA ARG A 173 -13.81 9.93 15.86
C ARG A 173 -13.48 8.46 15.62
N VAL A 174 -12.19 8.18 15.51
CA VAL A 174 -11.66 6.82 15.41
C VAL A 174 -11.07 6.41 16.76
N SER A 175 -11.51 5.26 17.28
CA SER A 175 -10.95 4.64 18.48
C SER A 175 -10.74 3.16 18.20
N LEU A 176 -9.61 2.86 17.57
CA LEU A 176 -9.21 1.48 17.29
C LEU A 176 -8.67 0.80 18.56
N PRO A 177 -8.82 -0.52 18.66
CA PRO A 177 -8.25 -1.30 19.75
C PRO A 177 -6.71 -1.18 19.83
#